data_AF-A0A7J6TYS4-F1
#
_entry.id   AF-A0A7J6TYS4-F1
#
_cell.length_a   1.000
_cell.length_b   1.000
_cell.length_c   1.000
_cell.angle_alpha   90.00
_cell.angle_beta   90.00
_cell.angle_gamma   90.00
#
_symmetry.space_group_name_H-M   'P 1'
#
loop_
_entity.id
_entity.type
_entity.pdbx_description
1 polymer ?
#
loop_
_entity_poly.entity_id
_entity_poly.type
_entity_poly.pdbx_seq_one_letter_code
_entity_poly.pdbx_strand_id
1 'polypeptide(L)'
;MYRQLSPEGRQFYQELVNKYVARGHWQPISKPHTDAAAEVFLTGSPSKGRLVCDFRCLNSTLPRSSTSGILIPVLMCCLRLLRPAVLVVADCHSAFYMLRHCNHEGCLNEVELHAGDGRYYSSKCVCFGVLHGPESLECSLGWQIEKVLEEPPETVQAGGIAKFVDDLTLAFSAADAARCPAVVATIIYFLGLCGFLCSLKKFAVIVQAAVADLLGALSEFVLPEGSILGVRVTFDDDYLCFRCDQADRLEEAQAILEDSSWSKSQVYAACGAVEYDPLALHGELKPLCDATRRLFGACFTKASWSQRLQKADFNEAQWRCWNELQHHLSTAIKGLLSQP
;
A
#
# COMPACT_ATOMS: atom_id res chain seq x y z
N MET A 1 -10.29 6.15 -21.21
CA MET A 1 -8.86 5.92 -20.92
C MET A 1 -8.19 4.92 -21.86
N TYR A 2 -8.73 3.72 -22.10
CA TYR A 2 -8.10 2.73 -22.99
C TYR A 2 -7.82 3.23 -24.43
N ARG A 3 -8.75 3.97 -25.04
CA ARG A 3 -8.55 4.59 -26.37
C ARG A 3 -7.39 5.59 -26.41
N GLN A 4 -6.99 6.14 -25.27
CA GLN A 4 -5.86 7.08 -25.16
C GLN A 4 -4.52 6.37 -24.93
N LEU A 5 -4.52 5.05 -24.67
CA LEU A 5 -3.28 4.27 -24.57
C LEU A 5 -2.63 4.12 -25.95
N SER A 6 -1.30 4.09 -25.96
CA SER A 6 -0.52 3.70 -27.14
C SER A 6 -0.84 2.26 -27.58
N PRO A 7 -0.53 1.86 -28.83
CA PRO A 7 -0.72 0.49 -29.29
C PRO A 7 -0.10 -0.55 -28.34
N GLU A 8 1.12 -0.30 -27.85
CA GLU A 8 1.84 -1.16 -26.91
C GLU A 8 1.13 -1.20 -25.55
N GLY A 9 0.65 -0.04 -25.07
CA GLY A 9 -0.12 0.04 -23.83
C GLY A 9 -1.46 -0.71 -23.90
N ARG A 10 -2.11 -0.74 -25.07
CA ARG A 10 -3.33 -1.53 -25.30
C ARG A 10 -3.04 -3.01 -25.32
N GLN A 11 -1.96 -3.43 -25.98
CA GLN A 11 -1.53 -4.83 -25.97
C GLN A 11 -1.23 -5.28 -24.53
N PHE A 12 -0.42 -4.51 -23.79
CA PHE A 12 -0.09 -4.82 -22.40
C PHE A 12 -1.33 -4.86 -21.49
N TYR A 13 -2.28 -3.94 -21.68
CA TYR A 13 -3.58 -3.98 -20.99
C TYR A 13 -4.30 -5.32 -21.24
N GLN A 14 -4.40 -5.75 -22.50
CA GLN A 14 -5.09 -7.00 -22.86
C GLN A 14 -4.36 -8.23 -22.30
N GLU A 15 -3.03 -8.24 -22.30
CA GLU A 15 -2.22 -9.29 -21.67
C GLU A 15 -2.54 -9.42 -20.17
N LEU A 16 -2.64 -8.29 -19.45
CA LEU A 16 -3.03 -8.29 -18.04
C LEU A 16 -4.45 -8.81 -17.83
N VAL A 17 -5.43 -8.38 -18.63
CA VAL A 17 -6.82 -8.89 -18.54
C VAL A 17 -6.85 -10.41 -18.76
N ASN A 18 -6.19 -10.87 -19.83
CA ASN A 18 -6.13 -12.30 -20.16
C ASN A 18 -5.46 -13.10 -19.05
N LYS A 19 -4.47 -12.53 -18.34
CA LYS A 19 -3.83 -13.15 -17.17
C LYS A 19 -4.80 -13.32 -16.00
N TYR A 20 -5.67 -12.35 -15.73
CA TYR A 20 -6.70 -12.49 -14.68
C TYR A 20 -7.75 -13.54 -15.04
N VAL A 21 -8.15 -13.60 -16.32
CA VAL A 21 -9.11 -14.60 -16.82
C VAL A 21 -8.51 -16.00 -16.78
N ALA A 22 -7.28 -16.18 -17.25
CA ALA A 22 -6.59 -17.47 -17.25
C ALA A 22 -6.38 -18.03 -15.84
N ARG A 23 -6.26 -17.16 -14.84
CA ARG A 23 -6.17 -17.53 -13.41
C ARG A 23 -7.53 -17.80 -12.76
N GLY A 24 -8.63 -17.60 -13.47
CA GLY A 24 -9.99 -17.77 -12.95
C GLY A 24 -10.40 -16.69 -11.95
N HIS A 25 -9.66 -15.58 -11.84
CA HIS A 25 -10.04 -14.47 -10.98
C HIS A 25 -11.23 -13.71 -11.59
N TRP A 26 -11.20 -13.54 -12.93
CA TRP A 26 -12.24 -12.87 -13.70
C TRP A 26 -12.92 -13.85 -14.65
N GLN A 27 -14.23 -13.75 -14.79
CA GLN A 27 -15.03 -14.54 -15.73
C GLN A 27 -15.69 -13.61 -16.75
N PRO A 28 -15.55 -13.85 -18.07
CA PRO A 28 -16.27 -13.06 -19.07
C PRO A 28 -17.79 -13.17 -18.90
N ILE A 29 -18.50 -12.05 -19.00
CA ILE A 29 -19.97 -12.00 -19.01
C ILE A 29 -20.47 -11.27 -20.25
N SER A 30 -21.64 -11.65 -20.74
CA SER A 30 -22.20 -11.09 -21.97
C SER A 30 -22.74 -9.68 -21.79
N LYS A 31 -23.31 -9.39 -20.61
CA LYS A 31 -23.81 -8.08 -20.19
C LYS A 31 -23.71 -7.95 -18.68
N PRO A 32 -23.52 -6.74 -18.14
CA PRO A 32 -23.61 -6.51 -16.71
C PRO A 32 -25.05 -6.71 -16.23
N HIS A 33 -25.20 -7.27 -15.05
CA HIS A 33 -26.45 -7.40 -14.30
C HIS A 33 -26.75 -6.13 -13.49
N THR A 34 -25.75 -5.29 -13.26
CA THR A 34 -25.84 -4.07 -12.46
C THR A 34 -25.31 -2.85 -13.23
N ASP A 35 -25.88 -1.67 -12.97
CA ASP A 35 -25.37 -0.41 -13.52
C ASP A 35 -24.08 0.07 -12.82
N ALA A 36 -23.60 -0.68 -11.83
CA ALA A 36 -22.47 -0.31 -10.96
C ALA A 36 -21.16 -1.02 -11.33
N ALA A 37 -21.03 -1.49 -12.59
CA ALA A 37 -19.80 -2.11 -13.06
C ALA A 37 -18.61 -1.16 -12.90
N ALA A 38 -17.51 -1.65 -12.33
CA ALA A 38 -16.32 -0.84 -12.09
C ALA A 38 -15.51 -0.68 -13.37
N GLU A 39 -15.18 0.56 -13.70
CA GLU A 39 -14.33 0.88 -14.84
C GLU A 39 -12.90 0.43 -14.59
N VAL A 40 -12.33 -0.35 -15.52
CA VAL A 40 -10.96 -0.85 -15.42
C VAL A 40 -10.03 -0.03 -16.33
N PHE A 41 -8.93 0.46 -15.76
CA PHE A 41 -7.93 1.23 -16.49
C PHE A 41 -6.50 0.84 -16.10
N LEU A 42 -5.57 1.04 -17.03
CA LEU A 42 -4.14 0.81 -16.79
C LEU A 42 -3.51 2.05 -16.15
N THR A 43 -2.70 1.81 -15.13
CA THR A 43 -1.83 2.82 -14.51
C THR A 43 -0.38 2.37 -14.59
N GLY A 44 0.56 3.32 -14.69
CA GLY A 44 1.99 3.03 -14.79
C GLY A 44 2.48 2.76 -16.22
N SER A 45 3.77 2.45 -16.35
CA SER A 45 4.42 2.14 -17.63
C SER A 45 4.22 0.68 -18.05
N PRO A 46 4.36 0.33 -19.34
CA PRO A 46 4.19 -1.04 -19.85
C PRO A 46 5.08 -2.15 -19.23
N SER A 47 6.00 -1.82 -18.31
CA SER A 47 6.83 -2.80 -17.58
C SER A 47 6.48 -2.92 -16.09
N LYS A 48 5.81 -1.91 -15.51
CA LYS A 48 5.43 -1.85 -14.09
C LYS A 48 3.94 -1.57 -13.90
N GLY A 49 3.18 -1.57 -14.98
CA GLY A 49 1.79 -1.14 -14.98
C GLY A 49 0.87 -2.17 -14.33
N ARG A 50 -0.23 -1.67 -13.79
CA ARG A 50 -1.27 -2.49 -13.15
C ARG A 50 -2.65 -2.02 -13.58
N LEU A 51 -3.57 -2.98 -13.67
CA LEU A 51 -4.99 -2.70 -13.83
C LEU A 51 -5.54 -2.19 -12.50
N VAL A 52 -6.24 -1.07 -12.55
CA VAL A 52 -6.95 -0.47 -11.43
C VAL A 52 -8.43 -0.47 -11.77
N CYS A 53 -9.24 -0.89 -10.82
CA CYS A 53 -10.70 -0.88 -10.95
C CYS A 53 -11.25 0.31 -10.14
N ASP A 54 -12.05 1.15 -10.78
CA ASP A 54 -12.70 2.28 -10.11
C ASP A 54 -13.96 1.84 -9.36
N PHE A 55 -13.77 1.39 -8.13
CA PHE A 55 -14.87 0.99 -7.26
C PHE A 55 -15.54 2.16 -6.54
N ARG A 56 -15.25 3.43 -6.83
CA ARG A 56 -15.83 4.55 -6.06
C ARG A 56 -17.36 4.55 -6.08
N CYS A 57 -17.97 4.25 -7.22
CA CYS A 57 -19.42 4.13 -7.35
C CYS A 57 -19.96 2.99 -6.48
N LEU A 58 -19.41 1.78 -6.63
CA LEU A 58 -19.77 0.61 -5.83
C LEU A 58 -19.56 0.84 -4.34
N ASN A 59 -18.41 1.36 -3.93
CA ASN A 59 -18.07 1.62 -2.52
C ASN A 59 -19.00 2.63 -1.86
N SER A 60 -19.66 3.51 -2.64
CA SER A 60 -20.66 4.45 -2.09
C SER A 60 -21.99 3.78 -1.71
N THR A 61 -22.27 2.60 -2.26
CA THR A 61 -23.50 1.84 -1.98
C THR A 61 -23.29 0.74 -0.94
N LEU A 62 -22.04 0.36 -0.68
CA LEU A 62 -21.70 -0.66 0.31
C LEU A 62 -21.78 -0.10 1.74
N PRO A 63 -22.15 -0.94 2.72
CA PRO A 63 -22.01 -0.60 4.13
C PRO A 63 -20.57 -0.18 4.45
N ARG A 64 -20.42 0.75 5.40
CA ARG A 64 -19.09 1.10 5.89
C ARG A 64 -18.46 -0.15 6.52
N SER A 65 -17.26 -0.46 6.05
CA SER A 65 -16.40 -1.50 6.58
C SER A 65 -15.21 -0.82 7.26
N SER A 66 -14.77 -1.39 8.37
CA SER A 66 -13.57 -0.94 9.09
C SER A 66 -12.79 -2.16 9.53
N THR A 67 -11.49 -2.16 9.27
CA THR A 67 -10.58 -3.15 9.85
C THR A 67 -10.37 -2.86 11.34
N SER A 68 -10.26 -3.90 12.17
CA SER A 68 -9.70 -3.75 13.52
C SER A 68 -8.19 -3.53 13.51
N GLY A 69 -7.57 -3.59 12.32
CA GLY A 69 -6.15 -3.40 12.09
C GLY A 69 -5.53 -2.23 12.87
N ILE A 70 -4.45 -2.54 13.59
CA ILE A 70 -3.64 -1.58 14.33
C ILE A 70 -3.12 -0.48 13.38
N LEU A 71 -3.32 0.80 13.71
CA LEU A 71 -2.77 1.92 12.92
C LEU A 71 -1.24 1.81 12.82
N ILE A 72 -0.65 2.24 11.68
CA ILE A 72 0.81 2.15 11.47
C ILE A 72 1.60 2.77 12.64
N PRO A 73 1.30 4.01 13.10
CA PRO A 73 2.03 4.58 14.24
C PRO A 73 1.91 3.75 15.52
N VAL A 74 0.75 3.14 15.77
CA VAL A 74 0.52 2.29 16.96
C VAL A 74 1.38 1.02 16.86
N LEU A 75 1.44 0.38 15.69
CA LEU A 75 2.31 -0.78 15.48
C LEU A 75 3.78 -0.41 15.75
N MET A 76 4.24 0.73 15.23
CA MET A 76 5.62 1.20 15.43
C MET A 76 5.90 1.46 16.92
N CYS A 77 4.96 2.07 17.64
CA CYS A 77 5.05 2.24 19.09
C CYS A 77 5.13 0.91 19.83
N CYS A 78 4.29 -0.06 19.48
CA CYS A 78 4.32 -1.38 20.11
C CYS A 78 5.65 -2.11 19.84
N LEU A 79 6.19 -2.05 18.62
CA LEU A 79 7.50 -2.61 18.30
C LEU A 79 8.63 -1.93 19.12
N ARG A 80 8.58 -0.61 19.30
CA ARG A 80 9.53 0.11 20.18
C ARG A 80 9.43 -0.33 21.63
N LEU A 81 8.22 -0.57 22.12
CA LEU A 81 7.99 -1.00 23.51
C LEU A 81 8.46 -2.43 23.74
N LEU A 82 8.20 -3.33 22.80
CA LEU A 82 8.59 -4.74 22.90
C LEU A 82 10.09 -4.97 22.74
N ARG A 83 10.80 -4.05 22.06
CA ARG A 83 12.25 -4.13 21.81
C ARG A 83 12.65 -5.51 21.24
N PRO A 84 12.08 -5.92 20.10
CA PRO A 84 12.44 -7.18 19.49
C PRO A 84 13.91 -7.16 19.07
N ALA A 85 14.54 -8.33 19.06
CA ALA A 85 15.88 -8.53 18.52
C ALA A 85 15.85 -9.08 17.09
N VAL A 86 14.73 -9.66 16.66
CA VAL A 86 14.51 -10.13 15.29
C VAL A 86 13.18 -9.60 14.78
N LEU A 87 13.17 -9.09 13.57
CA LEU A 87 11.98 -8.74 12.80
C LEU A 87 11.98 -9.56 11.52
N VAL A 88 10.81 -10.11 11.18
CA VAL A 88 10.59 -10.78 9.89
C VAL A 88 9.47 -10.05 9.19
N VAL A 89 9.72 -9.69 7.94
CA VAL A 89 8.75 -9.01 7.08
C VAL A 89 8.54 -9.84 5.82
N ALA A 90 7.30 -10.05 5.44
CA ALA A 90 6.95 -10.72 4.19
C ALA A 90 5.71 -10.10 3.55
N ASP A 91 5.66 -10.09 2.22
CA ASP A 91 4.51 -9.61 1.43
C ASP A 91 3.70 -10.80 0.92
N CYS A 92 2.42 -10.89 1.28
CA CYS A 92 1.51 -11.90 0.76
C CYS A 92 0.96 -11.43 -0.59
N HIS A 93 1.69 -11.77 -1.65
CA HIS A 93 1.40 -11.25 -2.98
C HIS A 93 0.00 -11.64 -3.45
N SER A 94 -0.78 -10.65 -3.91
CA SER A 94 -2.12 -10.87 -4.46
C SER A 94 -3.12 -11.51 -3.47
N ALA A 95 -2.94 -11.30 -2.16
CA ALA A 95 -3.77 -11.92 -1.12
C ALA A 95 -5.28 -11.74 -1.35
N PHE A 96 -5.75 -10.56 -1.74
CA PHE A 96 -7.17 -10.34 -2.05
C PHE A 96 -7.73 -11.28 -3.12
N TYR A 97 -6.93 -11.60 -4.14
CA TYR A 97 -7.39 -12.48 -5.22
C TYR A 97 -7.50 -13.96 -4.81
N MET A 98 -7.01 -14.32 -3.62
CA MET A 98 -7.21 -15.65 -3.04
C MET A 98 -8.53 -15.74 -2.27
N LEU A 99 -9.12 -14.60 -1.91
CA LEU A 99 -10.43 -14.55 -1.27
C LEU A 99 -11.53 -14.56 -2.30
N ARG A 100 -12.48 -15.49 -2.16
CA ARG A 100 -13.71 -15.49 -2.94
C ARG A 100 -14.73 -14.55 -2.31
N HIS A 101 -15.56 -13.95 -3.17
CA HIS A 101 -16.77 -13.30 -2.68
C HIS A 101 -17.68 -14.32 -2.00
N CYS A 102 -18.45 -13.84 -1.02
CA CYS A 102 -19.39 -14.68 -0.30
C CYS A 102 -20.55 -15.07 -1.22
N ASN A 103 -20.88 -16.37 -1.27
CA ASN A 103 -21.97 -16.91 -2.10
C ASN A 103 -23.30 -17.04 -1.34
N HIS A 104 -23.50 -16.28 -0.25
CA HIS A 104 -24.75 -16.31 0.51
C HIS A 104 -25.81 -15.40 -0.12
N GLU A 105 -27.09 -15.83 -0.06
CA GLU A 105 -28.20 -15.02 -0.52
C GLU A 105 -28.23 -13.65 0.20
N GLY A 106 -28.31 -12.57 -0.56
CA GLY A 106 -28.26 -11.20 -0.04
C GLY A 106 -26.85 -10.60 0.10
N CYS A 107 -25.79 -11.37 -0.18
CA CYS A 107 -24.42 -10.86 -0.25
C CYS A 107 -24.03 -10.46 -1.68
N LEU A 108 -23.00 -9.62 -1.80
CA LEU A 108 -22.38 -9.29 -3.08
C LEU A 108 -21.61 -10.51 -3.58
N ASN A 109 -22.28 -11.35 -4.36
CA ASN A 109 -21.72 -12.62 -4.85
C ASN A 109 -20.60 -12.40 -5.87
N GLU A 110 -20.68 -11.33 -6.67
CA GLU A 110 -19.72 -11.01 -7.72
C GLU A 110 -19.62 -9.50 -7.92
N VAL A 111 -18.45 -9.03 -8.35
CA VAL A 111 -18.25 -7.63 -8.72
C VAL A 111 -18.07 -7.53 -10.22
N GLU A 112 -18.92 -6.74 -10.87
CA GLU A 112 -18.86 -6.55 -12.32
C GLU A 112 -17.80 -5.51 -12.69
N LEU A 113 -17.06 -5.81 -13.74
CA LEU A 113 -15.94 -5.02 -14.23
C LEU A 113 -16.20 -4.68 -15.70
N HIS A 114 -16.04 -3.42 -16.05
CA HIS A 114 -16.05 -2.94 -17.43
C HIS A 114 -14.62 -2.69 -17.88
N ALA A 115 -14.11 -3.57 -18.75
CA ALA A 115 -12.79 -3.42 -19.32
C ALA A 115 -12.78 -2.31 -20.36
N GLY A 116 -11.69 -1.56 -20.44
CA GLY A 116 -11.58 -0.44 -21.37
C GLY A 116 -11.66 -0.79 -22.87
N ASP A 117 -11.61 -2.07 -23.23
CA ASP A 117 -11.85 -2.57 -24.59
C ASP A 117 -13.35 -2.82 -24.89
N GLY A 118 -14.24 -2.54 -23.94
CA GLY A 118 -15.69 -2.66 -24.06
C GLY A 118 -16.26 -4.01 -23.64
N ARG A 119 -15.44 -4.92 -23.12
CA ARG A 119 -15.88 -6.22 -22.60
C ARG A 119 -16.23 -6.14 -21.12
N TYR A 120 -17.16 -6.99 -20.70
CA TYR A 120 -17.57 -7.12 -19.30
C TYR A 120 -17.03 -8.41 -18.69
N TYR A 121 -16.70 -8.32 -17.41
CA TYR A 121 -16.24 -9.44 -16.62
C TYR A 121 -16.92 -9.42 -15.26
N SER A 122 -17.07 -10.57 -14.63
CA SER A 122 -17.35 -10.66 -13.21
C SER A 122 -16.10 -11.13 -12.46
N SER A 123 -15.78 -10.46 -11.37
CA SER A 123 -14.74 -10.89 -10.45
C SER A 123 -15.31 -11.91 -9.49
N LYS A 124 -14.68 -13.08 -9.44
CA LYS A 124 -15.00 -14.15 -8.47
C LYS A 124 -14.26 -13.98 -7.15
N CYS A 125 -13.25 -13.12 -7.15
CA CYS A 125 -12.40 -12.86 -6.01
C CYS A 125 -12.47 -11.40 -5.59
N VAL A 126 -12.15 -11.13 -4.33
CA VAL A 126 -12.04 -9.77 -3.81
C VAL A 126 -10.97 -9.01 -4.60
N CYS A 127 -11.34 -7.86 -5.16
CA CYS A 127 -10.43 -7.00 -5.92
C CYS A 127 -9.83 -5.91 -5.02
N PHE A 128 -8.60 -5.49 -5.36
CA PHE A 128 -8.02 -4.27 -4.79
C PHE A 128 -8.93 -3.06 -5.02
N GLY A 129 -9.15 -2.27 -3.98
CA GLY A 129 -9.96 -1.05 -4.02
C GLY A 129 -11.43 -1.23 -3.65
N VAL A 130 -11.91 -2.46 -3.46
CA VAL A 130 -13.23 -2.72 -2.87
C VAL A 130 -13.20 -2.38 -1.38
N LEU A 131 -14.20 -1.63 -0.89
CA LEU A 131 -14.21 -1.07 0.47
C LEU A 131 -14.00 -2.12 1.57
N HIS A 132 -14.65 -3.28 1.48
CA HIS A 132 -14.57 -4.36 2.47
C HIS A 132 -13.39 -5.31 2.27
N GLY A 133 -12.53 -5.05 1.27
CA GLY A 133 -11.41 -5.93 0.95
C GLY A 133 -10.50 -6.18 2.16
N PRO A 134 -9.96 -5.11 2.80
CA PRO A 134 -9.06 -5.26 3.94
C PRO A 134 -9.67 -6.04 5.12
N GLU A 135 -10.93 -5.77 5.47
CA GLU A 135 -11.65 -6.51 6.51
C GLU A 135 -11.82 -7.99 6.13
N SER A 136 -12.07 -8.28 4.86
CA SER A 136 -12.20 -9.67 4.39
C SER A 136 -10.90 -10.45 4.55
N LEU A 137 -9.72 -9.83 4.34
CA LEU A 137 -8.42 -10.45 4.60
C LEU A 137 -8.16 -10.65 6.09
N GLU A 138 -8.51 -9.66 6.91
CA GLU A 138 -8.38 -9.72 8.36
C GLU A 138 -9.24 -10.85 8.95
N CYS A 139 -10.53 -10.90 8.62
CA CYS A 139 -11.46 -11.92 9.13
C CYS A 139 -11.25 -13.33 8.56
N SER A 140 -10.41 -13.51 7.55
CA SER A 140 -10.08 -14.82 6.99
C SER A 140 -8.67 -15.24 7.38
N LEU A 141 -7.67 -14.68 6.72
CA LEU A 141 -6.28 -15.06 6.89
C LEU A 141 -5.68 -14.49 8.18
N GLY A 142 -6.02 -13.25 8.54
CA GLY A 142 -5.58 -12.64 9.79
C GLY A 142 -5.98 -13.50 11.00
N TRP A 143 -7.27 -13.84 11.09
CA TRP A 143 -7.80 -14.71 12.14
C TRP A 143 -7.13 -16.09 12.19
N GLN A 144 -6.84 -16.70 11.05
CA GLN A 144 -6.18 -18.00 11.00
C GLN A 144 -4.71 -17.93 11.47
N ILE A 145 -3.98 -16.88 11.09
CA ILE A 145 -2.60 -16.65 11.57
C ILE A 145 -2.61 -16.40 13.08
N GLU A 146 -3.54 -15.59 13.58
CA GLU A 146 -3.73 -15.39 15.02
C GLU A 146 -3.97 -16.73 15.73
N LYS A 147 -4.82 -17.59 15.19
CA LYS A 147 -5.07 -18.93 15.78
C LYS A 147 -3.82 -19.82 15.81
N VAL A 148 -3.01 -19.82 14.76
CA VAL A 148 -1.72 -20.54 14.72
C VAL A 148 -0.75 -20.02 15.78
N LEU A 149 -0.84 -18.73 16.14
CA LEU A 149 0.03 -18.08 17.12
C LEU A 149 -0.51 -18.12 18.56
N GLU A 150 -1.83 -18.19 18.75
CA GLU A 150 -2.51 -18.29 20.06
C GLU A 150 -2.52 -19.72 20.62
N GLU A 151 -2.64 -20.73 19.75
CA GLU A 151 -2.59 -22.15 20.10
C GLU A 151 -1.35 -22.85 19.48
N PRO A 152 -0.14 -22.33 19.73
CA PRO A 152 1.03 -22.93 19.14
C PRO A 152 1.26 -24.31 19.76
N PRO A 153 1.79 -25.29 18.99
CA PRO A 153 2.50 -26.42 19.58
C PRO A 153 3.52 -25.87 20.60
N GLU A 154 3.84 -26.59 21.68
CA GLU A 154 4.73 -26.12 22.77
C GLU A 154 6.08 -25.52 22.30
N THR A 155 6.46 -25.75 21.05
CA THR A 155 7.63 -25.24 20.33
C THR A 155 7.51 -23.84 19.70
N VAL A 156 6.31 -23.22 19.64
CA VAL A 156 6.02 -22.03 18.80
C VAL A 156 5.39 -20.87 19.59
N GLN A 157 5.78 -20.64 20.85
CA GLN A 157 5.41 -19.38 21.52
C GLN A 157 6.19 -18.22 20.91
N ALA A 158 5.52 -17.41 20.08
CA ALA A 158 6.08 -16.18 19.54
C ALA A 158 5.77 -15.01 20.48
N GLY A 159 6.80 -14.44 21.12
CA GLY A 159 6.69 -13.22 21.93
C GLY A 159 6.54 -11.94 21.09
N GLY A 160 5.66 -11.93 20.10
CA GLY A 160 5.67 -10.96 19.00
C GLY A 160 4.32 -10.40 18.58
N ILE A 161 4.35 -9.21 17.99
CA ILE A 161 3.21 -8.67 17.23
C ILE A 161 3.16 -9.39 15.90
N ALA A 162 2.05 -10.04 15.61
CA ALA A 162 1.67 -10.41 14.26
C ALA A 162 0.64 -9.41 13.77
N LYS A 163 1.00 -8.62 12.75
CA LYS A 163 0.02 -7.84 12.00
C LYS A 163 -0.13 -8.46 10.63
N PHE A 164 -1.37 -8.68 10.23
CA PHE A 164 -1.72 -9.17 8.92
C PHE A 164 -2.77 -8.26 8.28
N VAL A 165 -2.44 -7.70 7.11
CA VAL A 165 -3.44 -7.24 6.13
C VAL A 165 -3.00 -7.75 4.77
N ASP A 166 -1.98 -7.13 4.19
CA ASP A 166 -1.25 -7.59 2.99
C ASP A 166 0.21 -7.96 3.28
N ASP A 167 0.78 -7.35 4.34
CA ASP A 167 2.12 -7.62 4.84
C ASP A 167 2.04 -8.42 6.13
N LEU A 168 2.92 -9.42 6.25
CA LEU A 168 3.21 -10.16 7.47
C LEU A 168 4.39 -9.50 8.18
N THR A 169 4.20 -9.12 9.43
CA THR A 169 5.29 -8.70 10.32
C THR A 169 5.32 -9.63 11.53
N LEU A 170 6.47 -10.20 11.84
CA LEU A 170 6.73 -10.97 13.05
C LEU A 170 7.88 -10.33 13.81
N ALA A 171 7.80 -10.35 15.13
CA ALA A 171 8.82 -9.79 16.00
C ALA A 171 9.20 -10.80 17.09
N PHE A 172 10.49 -11.00 17.35
CA PHE A 172 10.96 -11.94 18.37
C PHE A 172 11.91 -11.23 19.33
N SER A 173 11.80 -11.57 20.62
CA SER A 173 12.77 -11.15 21.63
C SER A 173 14.13 -11.84 21.39
N ALA A 174 15.19 -11.33 22.04
CA ALA A 174 16.50 -12.00 21.99
C ALA A 174 16.43 -13.44 22.56
N ALA A 175 15.60 -13.68 23.58
CA ALA A 175 15.43 -15.00 24.18
C ALA A 175 14.72 -16.00 23.24
N ASP A 176 13.88 -15.50 22.34
CA ASP A 176 13.09 -16.32 21.40
C ASP A 176 13.73 -16.39 20.00
N ALA A 177 14.85 -15.72 19.74
CA ALA A 177 15.48 -15.63 18.42
C ALA A 177 15.76 -17.02 17.80
N ALA A 178 16.17 -18.00 18.62
CA ALA A 178 16.43 -19.38 18.15
C ALA A 178 15.16 -20.12 17.66
N ARG A 179 13.97 -19.68 18.06
CA ARG A 179 12.68 -20.26 17.63
C ARG A 179 12.17 -19.64 16.32
N CYS A 180 12.67 -18.46 15.96
CA CYS A 180 12.24 -17.70 14.78
C CYS A 180 12.18 -18.55 13.50
N PRO A 181 13.21 -19.35 13.14
CA PRO A 181 13.18 -20.15 11.91
C PRO A 181 12.03 -21.15 11.85
N ALA A 182 11.74 -21.84 12.95
CA ALA A 182 10.65 -22.81 13.02
C ALA A 182 9.29 -22.12 12.90
N VAL A 183 9.09 -21.01 13.61
CA VAL A 183 7.84 -20.22 13.56
C VAL A 183 7.57 -19.70 12.16
N VAL A 184 8.59 -19.09 11.52
CA VAL A 184 8.50 -18.57 10.16
C VAL A 184 8.17 -19.68 9.17
N ALA A 185 8.83 -20.84 9.27
CA ALA A 185 8.56 -21.99 8.40
C ALA A 185 7.12 -22.48 8.55
N THR A 186 6.60 -22.58 9.77
CA THR A 186 5.20 -22.96 10.04
C THR A 186 4.22 -21.98 9.40
N ILE A 187 4.46 -20.67 9.55
CA ILE A 187 3.58 -19.64 8.97
C ILE A 187 3.65 -19.69 7.44
N ILE A 188 4.83 -19.72 6.83
CA ILE A 188 4.97 -19.79 5.37
C ILE A 188 4.31 -21.07 4.82
N TYR A 189 4.47 -22.20 5.50
CA TYR A 189 3.81 -23.45 5.12
C TYR A 189 2.29 -23.32 5.18
N PHE A 190 1.76 -22.78 6.28
CA PHE A 190 0.33 -22.52 6.45
C PHE A 190 -0.23 -21.59 5.38
N LEU A 191 0.45 -20.46 5.14
CA LEU A 191 0.13 -19.52 4.07
C LEU A 191 0.09 -20.23 2.70
N GLY A 192 1.07 -21.09 2.43
CA GLY A 192 1.12 -21.92 1.22
C GLY A 192 -0.07 -22.88 1.08
N LEU A 193 -0.51 -23.53 2.16
CA LEU A 193 -1.70 -24.39 2.16
C LEU A 193 -2.98 -23.62 1.85
N CYS A 194 -3.10 -22.39 2.35
CA CYS A 194 -4.23 -21.52 2.06
C CYS A 194 -4.10 -20.79 0.69
N GLY A 195 -3.01 -21.03 -0.05
CA GLY A 195 -2.75 -20.45 -1.37
C GLY A 195 -2.22 -19.00 -1.33
N PHE A 196 -1.86 -18.48 -0.16
CA PHE A 196 -1.25 -17.17 0.02
C PHE A 196 0.27 -17.28 -0.08
N LEU A 197 0.81 -17.12 -1.28
CA LEU A 197 2.25 -17.22 -1.46
C LEU A 197 2.96 -15.93 -1.06
N CYS A 198 3.97 -16.04 -0.21
CA CYS A 198 4.87 -14.93 0.12
C CYS A 198 5.81 -14.64 -1.06
N SER A 199 6.00 -13.35 -1.37
CA SER A 199 7.01 -12.95 -2.35
C SER A 199 8.39 -13.05 -1.75
N LEU A 200 9.22 -14.00 -2.21
CA LEU A 200 10.61 -14.13 -1.75
C LEU A 200 11.42 -12.83 -1.92
N LYS A 201 11.13 -12.06 -2.98
CA LYS A 201 11.79 -10.77 -3.24
C LYS A 201 11.53 -9.70 -2.18
N LYS A 202 10.46 -9.87 -1.40
CA LYS A 202 10.04 -8.95 -0.33
C LYS A 202 10.10 -9.61 1.04
N PHE A 203 10.65 -10.82 1.12
CA PHE A 203 10.91 -11.49 2.38
C PHE A 203 12.24 -10.94 2.93
N ALA A 204 12.20 -10.42 4.15
CA ALA A 204 13.36 -9.82 4.80
C ALA A 204 13.39 -10.19 6.28
N VAL A 205 14.58 -10.49 6.78
CA VAL A 205 14.86 -10.65 8.20
C VAL A 205 15.79 -9.53 8.63
N ILE A 206 15.40 -8.77 9.65
CA ILE A 206 16.19 -7.69 10.22
C ILE A 206 16.50 -8.11 11.63
N VAL A 207 17.77 -8.14 12.02
CA VAL A 207 18.20 -8.78 13.26
C VAL A 207 19.31 -8.01 13.93
N GLN A 208 19.30 -7.98 15.26
CA GLN A 208 20.42 -7.50 16.06
C GLN A 208 21.64 -8.39 15.86
N ALA A 209 22.82 -7.78 15.72
CA ALA A 209 24.05 -8.52 15.45
C ALA A 209 24.33 -9.63 16.47
N ALA A 210 23.99 -9.41 17.75
CA ALA A 210 24.23 -10.35 18.84
C ALA A 210 23.46 -11.69 18.73
N VAL A 211 22.36 -11.75 17.96
CA VAL A 211 21.52 -12.95 17.84
C VAL A 211 21.41 -13.47 16.40
N ALA A 212 22.16 -12.88 15.45
CA ALA A 212 22.09 -13.25 14.03
C ALA A 212 22.46 -14.72 13.77
N ASP A 213 23.44 -15.26 14.52
CA ASP A 213 23.90 -16.64 14.39
C ASP A 213 22.82 -17.68 14.77
N LEU A 214 21.78 -17.28 15.48
CA LEU A 214 20.68 -18.16 15.90
C LEU A 214 19.64 -18.40 14.79
N LEU A 215 19.74 -17.70 13.66
CA LEU A 215 18.74 -17.74 12.58
C LEU A 215 18.90 -18.94 11.64
N GLY A 216 20.02 -19.65 11.68
CA GLY A 216 20.24 -20.87 10.90
C GLY A 216 19.97 -20.67 9.40
N ALA A 217 18.96 -21.38 8.88
CA ALA A 217 18.55 -21.32 7.48
C ALA A 217 18.00 -19.95 7.05
N LEU A 218 17.53 -19.10 7.98
CA LEU A 218 17.06 -17.75 7.65
C LEU A 218 18.19 -16.74 7.42
N SER A 219 19.45 -17.13 7.65
CA SER A 219 20.61 -16.24 7.52
C SER A 219 20.77 -15.66 6.10
N GLU A 220 20.35 -16.39 5.06
CA GLU A 220 20.37 -15.91 3.67
C GLU A 220 19.42 -14.74 3.38
N PHE A 221 18.42 -14.54 4.24
CA PHE A 221 17.42 -13.47 4.14
C PHE A 221 17.67 -12.31 5.09
N VAL A 222 18.79 -12.34 5.82
CA VAL A 222 19.17 -11.26 6.72
C VAL A 222 19.62 -10.05 5.93
N LEU A 223 18.94 -8.92 6.16
CA LEU A 223 19.28 -7.63 5.59
C LEU A 223 19.67 -6.65 6.70
N PRO A 224 20.60 -5.71 6.42
CA PRO A 224 20.97 -4.67 7.38
C PRO A 224 19.80 -3.71 7.68
N GLU A 225 18.86 -3.60 6.73
CA GLU A 225 17.67 -2.77 6.84
C GLU A 225 16.48 -3.44 6.14
N GLY A 226 15.27 -3.02 6.50
CA GLY A 226 14.06 -3.40 5.77
C GLY A 226 12.99 -2.33 5.85
N SER A 227 11.78 -2.66 5.40
CA SER A 227 10.64 -1.74 5.42
C SER A 227 9.40 -2.42 5.98
N ILE A 228 8.73 -1.77 6.93
CA ILE A 228 7.43 -2.20 7.45
C ILE A 228 6.41 -1.12 7.13
N LEU A 229 5.41 -1.44 6.30
CA LEU A 229 4.33 -0.53 5.92
C LEU A 229 4.84 0.84 5.41
N GLY A 230 5.95 0.83 4.68
CA GLY A 230 6.59 2.04 4.13
C GLY A 230 7.50 2.80 5.10
N VAL A 231 7.71 2.31 6.31
CA VAL A 231 8.68 2.84 7.29
C VAL A 231 9.97 2.03 7.18
N ARG A 232 11.11 2.69 7.00
CA ARG A 232 12.41 1.98 7.02
C ARG A 232 12.78 1.63 8.45
N VAL A 233 13.28 0.42 8.64
CA VAL A 233 13.63 -0.15 9.95
C VAL A 233 15.03 -0.74 9.93
N THR A 234 15.79 -0.44 10.98
CA THR A 234 17.17 -0.91 11.18
C THR A 234 17.40 -1.22 12.64
N PHE A 235 18.39 -2.05 12.95
CA PHE A 235 18.97 -2.10 14.29
C PHE A 235 20.21 -1.21 14.34
N ASP A 236 20.28 -0.38 15.37
CA ASP A 236 21.47 0.38 15.76
C ASP A 236 21.89 -0.12 17.14
N ASP A 237 22.98 -0.89 17.19
CA ASP A 237 23.33 -1.76 18.31
C ASP A 237 22.14 -2.63 18.78
N ASP A 238 21.61 -2.34 19.98
CA ASP A 238 20.50 -3.05 20.62
C ASP A 238 19.14 -2.35 20.41
N TYR A 239 19.09 -1.25 19.66
CA TYR A 239 17.90 -0.43 19.49
C TYR A 239 17.27 -0.58 18.12
N LEU A 240 15.96 -0.82 18.10
CA LEU A 240 15.17 -0.79 16.88
C LEU A 240 14.90 0.67 16.49
N CYS A 241 15.47 1.07 15.36
CA CYS A 241 15.36 2.40 14.80
C CYS A 241 14.35 2.42 13.65
N PHE A 242 13.51 3.46 13.63
CA PHE A 242 12.55 3.70 12.55
C PHE A 242 12.90 5.00 11.88
N ARG A 243 13.06 4.96 10.57
CA ARG A 243 13.37 6.12 9.75
C ARG A 243 12.21 6.41 8.82
N CYS A 244 11.76 7.66 8.89
CA CYS A 244 10.89 8.25 7.88
C CYS A 244 11.77 8.63 6.69
N ASP A 245 12.37 7.64 6.01
CA ASP A 245 13.21 7.96 4.85
C ASP A 245 12.30 8.32 3.68
N GLN A 246 12.21 9.64 3.44
CA GLN A 246 11.38 10.21 2.40
C GLN A 246 12.20 10.96 1.35
N ALA A 247 13.54 10.86 1.36
CA ALA A 247 14.41 11.77 0.63
C ALA A 247 14.06 11.86 -0.86
N ASP A 248 14.11 10.74 -1.60
CA ASP A 248 13.81 10.68 -3.03
C ASP A 248 12.44 11.30 -3.38
N ARG A 249 11.44 11.02 -2.55
CA ARG A 249 10.07 11.49 -2.77
C ARG A 249 9.90 12.97 -2.45
N LEU A 250 10.54 13.43 -1.39
CA LEU A 250 10.55 14.84 -1.00
C LEU A 250 11.36 15.68 -1.99
N GLU A 251 12.44 15.14 -2.56
CA GLU A 251 13.19 15.76 -3.65
C GLU A 251 12.33 15.91 -4.91
N GLU A 252 11.59 14.87 -5.31
CA GLU A 252 10.66 14.95 -6.44
C GLU A 252 9.56 15.99 -6.18
N ALA A 253 8.98 16.01 -4.98
CA ALA A 253 7.98 17.00 -4.59
C ALA A 253 8.57 18.42 -4.58
N GLN A 254 9.80 18.59 -4.08
CA GLN A 254 10.50 19.87 -4.06
C GLN A 254 10.73 20.40 -5.47
N ALA A 255 11.18 19.55 -6.39
CA ALA A 255 11.38 19.91 -7.79
C ALA A 255 10.08 20.35 -8.46
N ILE A 256 8.96 19.68 -8.18
CA ILE A 256 7.63 20.09 -8.68
C ILE A 256 7.22 21.43 -8.09
N LEU A 257 7.39 21.62 -6.78
CA LEU A 257 7.01 22.86 -6.11
C LEU A 257 7.85 24.05 -6.58
N GLU A 258 9.14 23.87 -6.87
CA GLU A 258 10.05 24.91 -7.37
C GLU A 258 9.96 25.16 -8.89
N ASP A 259 9.21 24.34 -9.64
CA ASP A 259 8.98 24.56 -11.07
C ASP A 259 8.28 25.92 -11.30
N SER A 260 8.37 26.42 -12.53
CA SER A 260 7.64 27.60 -13.02
C SER A 260 6.34 27.25 -13.74
N SER A 261 6.12 25.97 -14.04
CA SER A 261 4.98 25.47 -14.81
C SER A 261 4.43 24.15 -14.25
N TRP A 262 3.22 24.20 -13.73
CA TRP A 262 2.63 23.08 -12.98
C TRP A 262 1.44 22.48 -13.71
N SER A 263 1.11 21.23 -13.40
CA SER A 263 -0.23 20.69 -13.67
C SER A 263 -0.92 20.31 -12.36
N LYS A 264 -2.27 20.22 -12.38
CA LYS A 264 -3.01 19.72 -11.22
C LYS A 264 -2.51 18.34 -10.79
N SER A 265 -2.21 17.45 -11.75
CA SER A 265 -1.69 16.12 -11.44
C SER A 265 -0.35 16.18 -10.71
N GLN A 266 0.56 17.05 -11.12
CA GLN A 266 1.86 17.21 -10.47
C GLN A 266 1.73 17.79 -9.07
N VAL A 267 0.94 18.85 -8.89
CA VAL A 267 0.77 19.48 -7.57
C VAL A 267 0.09 18.54 -6.58
N TYR A 268 -0.93 17.80 -7.02
CA TYR A 268 -1.58 16.80 -6.17
C TYR A 268 -0.64 15.65 -5.83
N ALA A 269 0.20 15.20 -6.78
CA ALA A 269 1.23 14.20 -6.53
C ALA A 269 2.26 14.69 -5.52
N ALA A 270 2.80 15.91 -5.68
CA ALA A 270 3.72 16.52 -4.74
C ALA A 270 3.10 16.65 -3.34
N CYS A 271 1.85 17.14 -3.23
CA CYS A 271 1.15 17.19 -1.94
C CYS A 271 0.97 15.80 -1.33
N GLY A 272 0.66 14.77 -2.13
CA GLY A 272 0.56 13.38 -1.66
C GLY A 272 1.90 12.83 -1.17
N ALA A 273 2.99 13.20 -1.84
CA ALA A 273 4.35 12.87 -1.45
C ALA A 273 4.74 13.50 -0.10
N VAL A 274 4.42 14.78 0.10
CA VAL A 274 4.75 15.55 1.30
C VAL A 274 3.88 15.16 2.50
N GLU A 275 2.58 14.90 2.28
CA GLU A 275 1.65 14.52 3.35
C GLU A 275 1.86 13.10 3.87
N TYR A 276 2.47 12.20 3.09
CA TYR A 276 2.64 10.82 3.52
C TYR A 276 3.58 10.75 4.71
N ASP A 277 3.02 10.56 5.89
CA ASP A 277 3.70 10.53 7.17
C ASP A 277 3.28 9.29 7.96
N PRO A 278 3.91 8.13 7.67
CA PRO A 278 3.52 6.85 8.25
C PRO A 278 3.79 6.76 9.76
N LEU A 279 4.66 7.64 10.28
CA LEU A 279 5.02 7.73 11.69
C LEU A 279 4.26 8.84 12.44
N ALA A 280 3.43 9.63 11.75
CA ALA A 280 2.73 10.78 12.33
C ALA A 280 3.67 11.80 13.02
N LEU A 281 4.87 12.01 12.46
CA LEU A 281 5.88 12.95 13.00
C LEU A 281 5.77 14.37 12.43
N HIS A 282 5.08 14.53 11.30
CA HIS A 282 5.04 15.74 10.47
C HIS A 282 3.59 16.16 10.18
N GLY A 283 2.73 16.06 11.20
CA GLY A 283 1.29 16.30 11.08
C GLY A 283 0.93 17.71 10.59
N GLU A 284 1.82 18.69 10.78
CA GLU A 284 1.70 20.06 10.29
C GLU A 284 1.71 20.19 8.77
N LEU A 285 2.26 19.20 8.05
CA LEU A 285 2.33 19.23 6.58
C LEU A 285 0.97 18.97 5.93
N LYS A 286 0.13 18.16 6.58
CA LYS A 286 -1.18 17.79 6.04
C LYS A 286 -2.08 19.01 5.79
N PRO A 287 -2.28 19.94 6.75
CA PRO A 287 -3.02 21.18 6.49
C PRO A 287 -2.48 22.01 5.33
N LEU A 288 -1.16 22.10 5.16
CA LEU A 288 -0.53 22.84 4.06
C LEU A 288 -0.82 22.18 2.70
N CYS A 289 -0.71 20.86 2.63
CA CYS A 289 -1.06 20.07 1.45
C CYS A 289 -2.55 20.19 1.10
N ASP A 290 -3.44 20.11 2.09
CA ASP A 290 -4.89 20.23 1.88
C ASP A 290 -5.28 21.64 1.43
N ALA A 291 -4.68 22.69 2.00
CA ALA A 291 -4.84 24.07 1.54
C ALA A 291 -4.36 24.26 0.10
N THR A 292 -3.22 23.68 -0.25
CA THR A 292 -2.65 23.72 -1.61
C THR A 292 -3.55 23.03 -2.63
N ARG A 293 -4.00 21.80 -2.32
CA ARG A 293 -4.96 21.08 -3.18
C ARG A 293 -6.26 21.86 -3.33
N ARG A 294 -6.77 22.45 -2.25
CA ARG A 294 -7.98 23.26 -2.29
C ARG A 294 -7.81 24.50 -3.18
N LEU A 295 -6.68 25.20 -3.09
CA LEU A 295 -6.38 26.34 -3.95
C LEU A 295 -6.39 25.91 -5.43
N PHE A 296 -5.63 24.88 -5.81
CA PHE A 296 -5.59 24.40 -7.19
C PHE A 296 -6.93 23.85 -7.68
N GLY A 297 -7.64 23.11 -6.83
CA GLY A 297 -8.96 22.58 -7.13
C GLY A 297 -9.99 23.69 -7.39
N ALA A 298 -9.92 24.79 -6.64
CA ALA A 298 -10.82 25.93 -6.79
C ALA A 298 -10.44 26.86 -7.96
N CYS A 299 -9.15 27.14 -8.16
CA CYS A 299 -8.68 28.03 -9.23
C CYS A 299 -8.82 27.40 -10.62
N PHE A 300 -8.62 26.08 -10.71
CA PHE A 300 -8.47 25.38 -11.97
C PHE A 300 -9.50 24.26 -12.17
N THR A 301 -10.74 24.48 -11.72
CA THR A 301 -11.84 23.51 -11.83
C THR A 301 -12.05 23.03 -13.27
N LYS A 302 -11.98 23.95 -14.23
CA LYS A 302 -12.20 23.68 -15.67
C LYS A 302 -10.96 23.21 -16.42
N ALA A 303 -9.76 23.37 -15.84
CA ALA A 303 -8.52 22.92 -16.47
C ALA A 303 -8.47 21.39 -16.49
N SER A 304 -7.83 20.80 -17.50
CA SER A 304 -7.56 19.36 -17.47
C SER A 304 -6.50 19.02 -16.42
N TRP A 305 -6.39 17.75 -16.01
CA TRP A 305 -5.42 17.33 -14.98
C TRP A 305 -3.96 17.48 -15.43
N SER A 306 -3.70 17.35 -16.73
CA SER A 306 -2.38 17.44 -17.35
C SER A 306 -2.10 18.80 -18.00
N GLN A 307 -3.07 19.72 -18.00
CA GLN A 307 -2.88 21.08 -18.51
C GLN A 307 -1.78 21.77 -17.72
N ARG A 308 -0.85 22.40 -18.45
CA ARG A 308 0.21 23.23 -17.87
C ARG A 308 -0.37 24.59 -17.47
N LEU A 309 -0.03 25.01 -16.27
CA LEU A 309 -0.48 26.19 -15.56
C LEU A 309 0.75 27.00 -15.18
N GLN A 310 0.70 28.31 -15.35
CA GLN A 310 1.76 29.24 -15.07
C GLN A 310 1.26 30.34 -14.12
N LYS A 311 2.18 31.17 -13.64
CA LYS A 311 1.86 32.36 -12.83
C LYS A 311 0.72 33.21 -13.41
N ALA A 312 0.69 33.40 -14.73
CA ALA A 312 -0.31 34.23 -15.40
C ALA A 312 -1.75 33.68 -15.31
N ASP A 313 -1.92 32.40 -14.99
CA ASP A 313 -3.23 31.76 -14.84
C ASP A 313 -3.87 32.05 -13.47
N PHE A 314 -3.11 32.63 -12.54
CA PHE A 314 -3.60 33.06 -11.23
C PHE A 314 -4.01 34.54 -11.26
N ASN A 315 -5.08 34.88 -10.54
CA ASN A 315 -5.27 36.27 -10.13
C ASN A 315 -4.32 36.64 -8.97
N GLU A 316 -4.21 37.93 -8.65
CA GLU A 316 -3.26 38.43 -7.66
C GLU A 316 -3.41 37.77 -6.27
N ALA A 317 -4.64 37.63 -5.78
CA ALA A 317 -4.91 37.03 -4.48
C ALA A 317 -4.56 35.54 -4.45
N GLN A 318 -4.88 34.81 -5.52
CA GLN A 318 -4.57 33.38 -5.64
C GLN A 318 -3.06 33.17 -5.77
N TRP A 319 -2.36 34.02 -6.53
CA TRP A 319 -0.91 33.97 -6.68
C TRP A 319 -0.21 34.23 -5.35
N ARG A 320 -0.67 35.23 -4.58
CA ARG A 320 -0.15 35.48 -3.23
C ARG A 320 -0.32 34.27 -2.31
N CYS A 321 -1.51 33.69 -2.27
CA CYS A 321 -1.79 32.50 -1.48
C CYS A 321 -0.92 31.30 -1.90
N TRP A 322 -0.73 31.11 -3.21
CA TRP A 322 0.17 30.09 -3.72
C TRP A 322 1.62 30.29 -3.25
N ASN A 323 2.17 31.49 -3.38
CA ASN A 323 3.56 31.75 -2.94
C ASN A 323 3.76 31.50 -1.45
N GLU A 324 2.79 31.89 -0.61
CA GLU A 324 2.84 31.65 0.84
C GLU A 324 2.85 30.14 1.13
N LEU A 325 1.94 29.38 0.53
CA LEU A 325 1.86 27.92 0.69
C LEU A 325 3.11 27.20 0.16
N GLN A 326 3.56 27.57 -1.04
CA GLN A 326 4.76 27.04 -1.67
C GLN A 326 5.99 27.30 -0.81
N HIS A 327 6.15 28.52 -0.28
CA HIS A 327 7.25 28.86 0.61
C HIS A 327 7.26 27.99 1.88
N HIS A 328 6.11 27.83 2.54
CA HIS A 328 6.00 27.01 3.74
C HIS A 328 6.30 25.52 3.46
N LEU A 329 5.71 24.96 2.40
CA LEU A 329 5.95 23.58 2.00
C LEU A 329 7.43 23.36 1.65
N SER A 330 8.01 24.20 0.80
CA SER A 330 9.42 24.09 0.40
C SER A 330 10.39 24.25 1.58
N THR A 331 10.10 25.14 2.51
CA THR A 331 10.92 25.30 3.73
C THR A 331 10.86 24.06 4.59
N ALA A 332 9.66 23.49 4.78
CA ALA A 332 9.49 22.28 5.57
C ALA A 332 10.19 21.07 4.92
N ILE A 333 10.03 20.90 3.60
CA ILE A 333 10.71 19.85 2.83
C ILE A 333 12.23 19.97 2.97
N LYS A 334 12.80 21.17 2.79
CA LYS A 334 14.24 21.40 2.99
C LYS A 334 14.70 21.07 4.41
N GLY A 335 13.88 21.40 5.40
CA GLY A 335 14.11 21.02 6.79
C GLY A 335 14.20 19.50 6.95
N LEU A 336 13.26 18.75 6.39
CA LEU A 336 13.24 17.29 6.44
C LEU A 336 14.41 16.64 5.68
N LEU A 337 14.74 17.14 4.49
CA LEU A 337 15.89 16.66 3.70
C LEU A 337 17.24 16.94 4.38
N SER A 338 17.29 17.89 5.30
CA SER A 338 18.51 18.22 6.05
C SER A 338 18.68 17.41 7.34
N GLN A 339 17.68 16.62 7.74
CA GLN A 339 17.76 15.77 8.92
C GLN A 339 18.45 14.44 8.55
N PRO A 340 19.47 14.00 9.32
CA PRO A 340 20.23 12.78 9.05
C PRO A 340 19.47 11.46 9.31
#